data_AF-A0A849D803-F1
#
_entry.id   AF-A0A849D803-F1
#
_cell.length_a   1.000
_cell.length_b   1.000
_cell.length_c   1.000
_cell.angle_alpha   90.00
_cell.angle_beta   90.00
_cell.angle_gamma   90.00
#
_symmetry.space_group_name_H-M   'P 1'
#
loop_
_entity.id
_entity.type
_entity.pdbx_description
1 polymer ?
#
loop_
_entity_poly.entity_id
_entity_poly.type
_entity_poly.pdbx_seq_one_letter_code
_entity_poly.pdbx_strand_id
1 'polypeptide(L)'
;MFKHFINLQWKSFFRSASFKTNIGFKILMIFGALYFILVFLAMGLGAFYIIDKSGLGDPLQVVNGIMIYYLVVDLYIRYALQKMPIMNIRPLLYLPFRKGQVVQYSLGKTLFSFFNLAHAFFFVPFSIILLIEGYDPAGVVGWHLGIFALIFTNNFLNIIMNNKDSVFYPVIVVLVGLGVLQYYGWFDITLYTVHLFDALYNQPIYALLPWGLLIFMIYAAFHYFKKHMYLDGGLATKQSVAKTEDYAWLSRFGNLGIFLQNDIKLIKRNKRSRTTVIVSVLFLFYGLLFFTGSLEVYENPVWQIFAGIFVSGGFLFTFGQYVPSWDSSYYPLMMSQNIQYKEYLNSKWYLVIIATLLSTLVSAFYLYFGWEAYLAILVGAIYNMGVNSYLVLWGGAYIKTPIDLTSNKNAFGDKQAFNTKTLLLTVPKLLLPLVVYALGHYLVNPTVGYAMVALSGIIGFAFKDAVFRKIEKIYKKEKYKTLLAYKQKT
;
A
#
# COMPACT_ATOMS: atom_id res chain seq x y z
N MET A 1 4.96 -34.03 12.82
CA MET A 1 5.71 -32.75 12.65
C MET A 1 4.87 -31.64 12.03
N PHE A 2 4.34 -31.76 10.81
CA PHE A 2 3.42 -30.76 10.21
C PHE A 2 2.23 -30.41 11.12
N LYS A 3 1.58 -31.42 11.71
CA LYS A 3 0.52 -31.22 12.72
C LYS A 3 1.00 -30.40 13.94
N HIS A 4 2.24 -30.61 14.39
CA HIS A 4 2.80 -29.89 15.53
C HIS A 4 3.10 -28.43 15.18
N PHE A 5 3.64 -28.16 13.99
CA PHE A 5 3.84 -26.80 13.49
C PHE A 5 2.53 -26.04 13.28
N ILE A 6 1.50 -26.69 12.74
CA ILE A 6 0.16 -26.12 12.61
C ILE A 6 -0.40 -25.77 13.99
N ASN A 7 -0.25 -26.66 14.99
CA ASN A 7 -0.65 -26.41 16.37
C ASN A 7 0.11 -25.22 16.99
N LEU A 8 1.44 -25.15 16.80
CA LEU A 8 2.25 -24.01 17.24
C LEU A 8 1.82 -22.71 16.56
N GLN A 9 1.40 -22.76 15.29
CA GLN A 9 0.90 -21.59 14.57
C GLN A 9 -0.45 -21.11 15.12
N TRP A 10 -1.39 -22.01 15.38
CA TRP A 10 -2.65 -21.68 16.03
C TRP A 10 -2.43 -21.11 17.44
N LYS A 11 -1.55 -21.74 18.23
CA LYS A 11 -1.15 -21.22 19.55
C LYS A 11 -0.50 -19.85 19.43
N SER A 12 0.39 -19.62 18.47
CA SER A 12 1.02 -18.32 18.21
C SER A 12 0.00 -17.26 17.79
N PHE A 13 -0.98 -17.62 16.95
CA PHE A 13 -2.04 -16.72 16.51
C PHE A 13 -2.91 -16.26 17.69
N PHE A 14 -3.41 -17.20 18.51
CA PHE A 14 -4.25 -16.91 19.67
C PHE A 14 -3.49 -16.24 20.83
N ARG A 15 -2.20 -16.57 21.02
CA ARG A 15 -1.36 -15.98 22.07
C ARG A 15 -0.66 -14.69 21.65
N SER A 16 -0.77 -14.27 20.39
CA SER A 16 -0.18 -13.01 19.95
C SER A 16 -0.83 -11.85 20.70
N ALA A 17 -0.02 -10.91 21.19
CA ALA A 17 -0.53 -9.69 21.85
C ALA A 17 -1.55 -8.94 20.95
N SER A 18 -1.41 -9.07 19.62
CA SER A 18 -2.32 -8.53 18.61
C SER A 18 -3.72 -9.17 18.59
N PHE A 19 -3.90 -10.38 19.15
CA PHE A 19 -5.20 -11.06 19.12
C PHE A 19 -6.24 -10.34 19.99
N LYS A 20 -5.83 -9.81 21.14
CA LYS A 20 -6.71 -9.09 22.08
C LYS A 20 -6.92 -7.61 21.73
N THR A 21 -5.99 -6.98 21.00
CA THR A 21 -6.03 -5.52 20.74
C THR A 21 -6.69 -5.12 19.41
N ASN A 22 -6.91 -6.04 18.47
CA ASN A 22 -7.26 -5.70 17.08
C ASN A 22 -8.48 -6.45 16.52
N ILE A 23 -9.55 -6.63 17.31
CA ILE A 23 -10.77 -7.29 16.81
C ILE A 23 -11.35 -6.56 15.59
N GLY A 24 -11.45 -5.22 15.63
CA GLY A 24 -11.98 -4.43 14.51
C GLY A 24 -11.15 -4.52 13.22
N PHE A 25 -9.82 -4.47 13.29
CA PHE A 25 -8.96 -4.64 12.11
C PHE A 25 -9.05 -6.05 11.53
N LYS A 26 -9.16 -7.08 12.37
CA LYS A 26 -9.36 -8.47 11.91
C LYS A 26 -10.72 -8.65 11.26
N ILE A 27 -11.77 -8.04 11.82
CA ILE A 27 -13.09 -7.99 11.19
C ILE A 27 -12.97 -7.35 9.80
N LEU A 28 -12.31 -6.20 9.67
CA LEU A 28 -12.11 -5.55 8.38
C LEU A 28 -11.29 -6.40 7.39
N MET A 29 -10.24 -7.10 7.86
CA MET A 29 -9.50 -8.05 7.02
C MET A 29 -10.36 -9.23 6.55
N ILE A 30 -11.22 -9.76 7.43
CA ILE A 30 -12.15 -10.83 7.08
C ILE A 30 -13.17 -10.33 6.06
N PHE A 31 -13.75 -9.14 6.27
CA PHE A 31 -14.65 -8.52 5.30
C PHE A 31 -13.96 -8.24 3.96
N GLY A 32 -12.72 -7.75 3.96
CA GLY A 32 -11.94 -7.57 2.74
C GLY A 32 -11.69 -8.89 2.01
N ALA A 33 -11.32 -9.95 2.74
CA ALA A 33 -11.16 -11.28 2.15
C ALA A 33 -12.47 -11.83 1.60
N LEU A 34 -13.58 -11.72 2.34
CA LEU A 34 -14.92 -12.13 1.90
C LEU A 34 -15.38 -11.34 0.68
N TYR A 35 -15.10 -10.03 0.62
CA TYR A 35 -15.38 -9.18 -0.53
C TYR A 35 -14.66 -9.69 -1.78
N PHE A 36 -13.35 -9.95 -1.71
CA PHE A 36 -12.60 -10.48 -2.86
C PHE A 36 -13.06 -11.90 -3.25
N ILE A 37 -13.41 -12.74 -2.27
CA ILE A 37 -14.00 -14.06 -2.54
C ILE A 37 -15.30 -13.91 -3.32
N LEU A 38 -16.20 -13.03 -2.88
CA LEU A 38 -17.47 -12.74 -3.55
C LEU A 38 -17.24 -12.21 -4.98
N VAL A 39 -16.32 -11.26 -5.16
CA VAL A 39 -15.99 -10.71 -6.48
C VAL A 39 -15.45 -11.79 -7.41
N PHE A 40 -14.50 -12.61 -6.96
CA PHE A 40 -13.94 -13.68 -7.80
C PHE A 40 -14.96 -14.79 -8.10
N LEU A 41 -15.83 -15.15 -7.14
CA LEU A 41 -16.94 -16.07 -7.39
C LEU A 41 -17.92 -15.49 -8.41
N ALA A 42 -18.34 -14.24 -8.25
CA ALA A 42 -19.24 -13.58 -9.18
C ALA A 42 -18.63 -13.46 -10.58
N MET A 43 -17.34 -13.15 -10.67
CA MET A 43 -16.60 -13.15 -11.94
C MET A 43 -16.49 -14.56 -12.53
N GLY A 44 -16.15 -15.58 -11.75
CA GLY A 44 -16.03 -16.95 -12.24
C GLY A 44 -17.35 -17.49 -12.76
N LEU A 45 -18.46 -17.15 -12.09
CA LEU A 45 -19.81 -17.52 -12.51
C LEU A 45 -20.33 -16.67 -13.69
N GLY A 46 -19.97 -15.38 -13.74
CA GLY A 46 -20.50 -14.44 -14.71
C GLY A 46 -19.69 -14.34 -16.00
N ALA A 47 -18.38 -14.59 -15.96
CA ALA A 47 -17.47 -14.32 -17.08
C ALA A 47 -17.91 -15.02 -18.37
N PHE A 48 -18.33 -16.29 -18.28
CA PHE A 48 -18.83 -17.04 -19.43
C PHE A 48 -19.99 -16.30 -20.11
N TYR A 49 -21.07 -16.05 -19.36
CA TYR A 49 -22.28 -15.42 -19.90
C TYR A 49 -22.08 -13.97 -20.33
N ILE A 50 -21.18 -13.23 -19.67
CA ILE A 50 -20.87 -11.84 -20.05
C ILE A 50 -20.15 -11.84 -21.40
N ILE A 51 -19.18 -12.73 -21.60
CA ILE A 51 -18.42 -12.80 -22.85
C ILE A 51 -19.32 -13.28 -24.00
N ASP A 52 -20.10 -14.34 -23.76
CA ASP A 52 -21.04 -14.88 -24.74
C ASP A 52 -22.08 -13.83 -25.18
N LYS A 53 -22.74 -13.16 -24.23
CA LYS A 53 -23.76 -12.13 -24.53
C LYS A 53 -23.20 -10.87 -25.18
N SER A 54 -21.93 -10.56 -24.95
CA SER A 54 -21.28 -9.39 -25.58
C SER A 54 -20.81 -9.67 -27.02
N GLY A 55 -20.89 -10.93 -27.48
CA GLY A 55 -20.49 -11.30 -28.84
C GLY A 55 -18.99 -11.20 -29.08
N LEU A 56 -18.18 -11.25 -28.02
CA LEU A 56 -16.72 -11.11 -28.09
C LEU A 56 -16.01 -12.38 -28.62
N GLY A 57 -16.74 -13.50 -28.77
CA GLY A 57 -16.23 -14.78 -29.24
C GLY A 57 -16.42 -15.90 -28.22
N ASP A 58 -15.72 -17.03 -28.44
CA ASP A 58 -15.76 -18.17 -27.53
C ASP A 58 -15.24 -17.76 -26.13
N PRO A 59 -16.02 -17.97 -25.05
CA PRO A 59 -15.63 -17.53 -23.71
C PRO A 59 -14.30 -18.07 -23.20
N LEU A 60 -13.93 -19.31 -23.54
CA LEU A 60 -12.66 -19.90 -23.12
C LEU A 60 -11.49 -19.27 -23.89
N GLN A 61 -11.61 -19.08 -25.20
CA GLN A 61 -10.58 -18.41 -26.01
C GLN A 61 -10.34 -16.97 -25.58
N VAL A 62 -11.41 -16.22 -25.27
CA VAL A 62 -11.28 -14.84 -24.75
C VAL A 62 -10.53 -14.84 -23.41
N VAL A 63 -10.84 -15.76 -22.50
CA VAL A 63 -10.12 -15.90 -21.23
C VAL A 63 -8.65 -16.29 -21.46
N ASN A 64 -8.37 -17.15 -22.43
CA ASN A 64 -7.01 -17.53 -22.82
C ASN A 64 -6.20 -16.35 -23.35
N GLY A 65 -6.83 -15.44 -24.09
CA GLY A 65 -6.19 -14.23 -24.62
C GLY A 65 -5.69 -13.29 -23.52
N ILE A 66 -6.42 -13.19 -22.41
CA ILE A 66 -6.06 -12.32 -21.27
C ILE A 66 -5.21 -13.02 -20.20
N MET A 67 -5.01 -14.34 -20.30
CA MET A 67 -4.40 -15.14 -19.25
C MET A 67 -2.92 -14.78 -18.98
N ILE A 68 -2.19 -14.35 -20.01
CA ILE A 68 -0.81 -13.86 -19.83
C ILE A 68 -0.75 -12.63 -18.92
N TYR A 69 -1.67 -11.67 -19.12
CA TYR A 69 -1.75 -10.49 -18.26
C TYR A 69 -2.17 -10.85 -16.85
N TYR A 70 -3.10 -11.81 -16.71
CA TYR A 70 -3.48 -12.32 -15.41
C TYR A 70 -2.28 -12.84 -14.63
N LEU A 71 -1.41 -13.65 -15.25
CA LEU A 71 -0.19 -14.17 -14.60
C LEU A 71 0.82 -13.07 -14.27
N VAL A 72 0.97 -12.05 -15.11
CA VAL A 72 1.87 -10.92 -14.86
C VAL A 72 1.38 -10.06 -13.70
N VAL A 73 0.09 -9.72 -13.69
CA VAL A 73 -0.55 -8.95 -12.62
C VAL A 73 -0.51 -9.73 -11.31
N ASP A 74 -0.79 -11.03 -11.35
CA ASP A 74 -0.65 -11.92 -10.20
C ASP A 74 0.78 -11.88 -9.64
N LEU A 75 1.80 -12.06 -10.49
CA LEU A 75 3.20 -12.00 -10.08
C LEU A 75 3.56 -10.64 -9.47
N TYR A 76 3.09 -9.54 -10.06
CA TYR A 76 3.30 -8.18 -9.54
C TYR A 76 2.68 -7.99 -8.15
N ILE A 77 1.40 -8.37 -8.00
CA ILE A 77 0.67 -8.27 -6.73
C ILE A 77 1.36 -9.11 -5.66
N ARG A 78 1.78 -10.34 -6.01
CA ARG A 78 2.52 -11.23 -5.10
C ARG A 78 3.86 -10.64 -4.71
N TYR A 79 4.59 -10.05 -5.64
CA TYR A 79 5.86 -9.41 -5.34
C TYR A 79 5.68 -8.22 -4.37
N ALA A 80 4.65 -7.40 -4.59
CA ALA A 80 4.36 -6.25 -3.74
C ALA A 80 3.86 -6.65 -2.34
N LEU A 81 2.97 -7.64 -2.24
CA LEU A 81 2.19 -7.94 -1.03
C LEU A 81 2.57 -9.28 -0.38
N GLN A 82 2.88 -10.30 -1.16
CA GLN A 82 3.21 -11.65 -0.69
C GLN A 82 4.71 -11.77 -0.41
N LYS A 83 5.14 -11.22 0.73
CA LYS A 83 6.48 -11.50 1.25
C LYS A 83 6.57 -12.93 1.75
N MET A 84 7.76 -13.52 1.61
CA MET A 84 8.03 -14.83 2.18
C MET A 84 7.61 -14.86 3.66
N PRO A 85 6.94 -15.93 4.12
CA PRO A 85 6.76 -16.17 5.54
C PRO A 85 8.14 -16.52 6.10
N ILE A 86 8.96 -15.50 6.32
CA ILE A 86 10.09 -15.56 7.22
C ILE A 86 9.43 -15.76 8.57
N MET A 87 9.10 -17.02 8.89
CA MET A 87 8.96 -17.40 10.27
C MET A 87 10.19 -16.88 10.98
N ASN A 88 10.07 -16.61 12.28
CA ASN A 88 11.26 -16.55 13.10
C ASN A 88 11.91 -17.96 13.04
N ILE A 89 12.62 -18.25 11.94
CA ILE A 89 13.36 -19.48 11.68
C ILE A 89 14.53 -19.51 12.67
N ARG A 90 14.98 -18.34 13.14
CA ARG A 90 15.97 -18.17 14.20
C ARG A 90 15.68 -19.08 15.42
N PRO A 91 14.51 -19.01 16.09
CA PRO A 91 14.12 -19.96 17.13
C PRO A 91 14.17 -21.45 16.73
N LEU A 92 13.87 -21.78 15.47
CA LEU A 92 13.83 -23.16 14.99
C LEU A 92 15.22 -23.70 14.64
N LEU A 93 16.21 -22.83 14.39
CA LEU A 93 17.59 -23.20 14.08
C LEU A 93 18.33 -23.78 15.29
N TYR A 94 17.92 -23.44 16.51
CA TYR A 94 18.47 -23.99 17.75
C TYR A 94 17.80 -25.28 18.21
N LEU A 95 16.69 -25.67 17.58
CA LEU A 95 15.97 -26.91 17.87
C LEU A 95 16.54 -28.04 16.98
N PRO A 96 16.43 -29.32 17.40
CA PRO A 96 16.97 -30.47 16.66
C PRO A 96 16.15 -30.81 15.40
N PHE A 97 15.87 -29.82 14.54
CA PHE A 97 15.21 -29.97 13.25
C PHE A 97 16.24 -29.94 12.12
N ARG A 98 16.08 -30.82 11.13
CA ARG A 98 16.92 -30.78 9.93
C ARG A 98 16.57 -29.54 9.10
N LYS A 99 17.57 -28.83 8.56
CA LYS A 99 17.35 -27.62 7.72
C LYS A 99 16.31 -27.84 6.61
N GLY A 100 16.36 -28.98 5.94
CA GLY A 100 15.40 -29.33 4.88
C GLY A 100 13.95 -29.38 5.35
N GLN A 101 13.69 -29.83 6.58
CA GLN A 101 12.33 -29.90 7.15
C GLN A 101 11.76 -28.49 7.39
N VAL A 102 12.61 -27.57 7.85
CA VAL A 102 12.21 -26.17 8.07
C VAL A 102 11.94 -25.47 6.74
N VAL A 103 12.77 -25.69 5.72
CA VAL A 103 12.57 -25.14 4.37
C VAL A 103 11.29 -25.71 3.74
N GLN A 104 11.09 -27.03 3.81
CA GLN A 104 9.88 -27.68 3.28
C GLN A 104 8.62 -27.17 3.97
N TYR A 105 8.65 -26.99 5.29
CA TYR A 105 7.52 -26.40 6.01
C TYR A 105 7.26 -24.95 5.60
N SER A 106 8.31 -24.13 5.49
CA SER A 106 8.21 -22.72 5.09
C SER A 106 7.63 -22.56 3.69
N LEU A 107 8.15 -23.33 2.72
CA LEU A 107 7.65 -23.35 1.34
C LEU A 107 6.23 -23.93 1.26
N GLY A 108 5.96 -25.05 1.95
CA GLY A 108 4.64 -25.68 1.98
C GLY A 108 3.55 -24.76 2.55
N LYS A 109 3.89 -23.89 3.50
CA LYS A 109 2.96 -22.87 4.02
C LYS A 109 2.50 -21.89 2.94
N THR A 110 3.35 -21.57 1.96
CA THR A 110 2.98 -20.65 0.88
C THR A 110 1.91 -21.22 -0.03
N LEU A 111 1.82 -22.55 -0.16
CA LEU A 111 0.81 -23.24 -0.95
C LEU A 111 -0.61 -22.90 -0.47
N PHE A 112 -0.82 -22.80 0.83
CA PHE A 112 -2.11 -22.46 1.46
C PHE A 112 -2.27 -20.96 1.75
N SER A 113 -1.50 -20.10 1.08
CA SER A 113 -1.67 -18.65 1.22
C SER A 113 -2.97 -18.18 0.56
N PHE A 114 -3.52 -17.07 1.07
CA PHE A 114 -4.69 -16.42 0.46
C PHE A 114 -4.44 -16.11 -1.02
N PHE A 115 -3.22 -15.71 -1.40
CA PHE A 115 -2.86 -15.46 -2.79
C PHE A 115 -3.07 -16.67 -3.69
N ASN A 116 -2.82 -17.90 -3.24
CA ASN A 116 -3.12 -19.09 -4.06
C ASN A 116 -4.60 -19.47 -4.02
N LEU A 117 -5.21 -19.45 -2.84
CA LEU A 117 -6.60 -19.86 -2.65
C LEU A 117 -7.58 -18.91 -3.36
N ALA A 118 -7.23 -17.63 -3.46
CA ALA A 118 -8.05 -16.61 -4.12
C ALA A 118 -8.39 -16.98 -5.57
N HIS A 119 -7.44 -17.52 -6.32
CA HIS A 119 -7.66 -17.88 -7.72
C HIS A 119 -8.67 -19.03 -7.89
N ALA A 120 -8.76 -19.95 -6.93
CA ALA A 120 -9.71 -21.06 -6.99
C ALA A 120 -11.15 -20.55 -7.03
N PHE A 121 -11.45 -19.42 -6.39
CA PHE A 121 -12.78 -18.81 -6.41
C PHE A 121 -13.17 -18.26 -7.79
N PHE A 122 -12.24 -18.07 -8.72
CA PHE A 122 -12.53 -17.73 -10.11
C PHE A 122 -12.51 -18.97 -11.01
N PHE A 123 -11.39 -19.70 -11.03
CA PHE A 123 -11.17 -20.78 -12.00
C PHE A 123 -12.01 -22.02 -11.75
N VAL A 124 -12.35 -22.35 -10.49
CA VAL A 124 -13.19 -23.52 -10.20
C VAL A 124 -14.63 -23.29 -10.69
N PRO A 125 -15.32 -22.19 -10.32
CA PRO A 125 -16.65 -21.90 -10.87
C PRO A 125 -16.65 -21.77 -12.40
N PHE A 126 -15.65 -21.08 -12.97
CA PHE A 126 -15.56 -20.92 -14.42
C PHE A 126 -15.44 -22.26 -15.15
N SER A 127 -14.58 -23.17 -14.67
CA SER A 127 -14.47 -24.53 -15.24
C SER A 127 -15.76 -25.33 -15.07
N ILE A 128 -16.49 -25.18 -13.96
CA ILE A 128 -17.79 -25.84 -13.78
C ILE A 128 -18.80 -25.34 -14.82
N ILE A 129 -18.83 -24.03 -15.10
CA ILE A 129 -19.73 -23.48 -16.12
C ILE A 129 -19.38 -23.99 -17.51
N LEU A 130 -18.09 -24.05 -17.87
CA LEU A 130 -17.67 -24.62 -19.15
C LEU A 130 -18.22 -26.05 -19.32
N LEU A 131 -18.17 -26.87 -18.26
CA LEU A 131 -18.73 -28.24 -18.30
C LEU A 131 -20.26 -28.25 -18.45
N ILE A 132 -20.96 -27.33 -17.78
CA ILE A 132 -22.42 -27.21 -17.87
C ILE A 132 -22.85 -26.79 -19.29
N GLU A 133 -22.10 -25.88 -19.91
CA GLU A 133 -22.36 -25.32 -21.24
C GLU A 133 -21.82 -26.22 -22.37
N GLY A 134 -21.41 -27.45 -22.06
CA GLY A 134 -21.14 -28.50 -23.05
C GLY A 134 -19.71 -28.58 -23.58
N TYR A 135 -18.73 -27.94 -22.94
CA TYR A 135 -17.31 -28.09 -23.30
C TYR A 135 -16.80 -29.50 -22.98
N ASP A 136 -15.80 -29.97 -23.73
CA ASP A 136 -15.23 -31.30 -23.55
C ASP A 136 -14.62 -31.45 -22.14
N PRO A 137 -15.04 -32.46 -21.35
CA PRO A 137 -14.58 -32.59 -19.98
C PRO A 137 -13.07 -32.81 -19.83
N ALA A 138 -12.45 -33.56 -20.74
CA ALA A 138 -11.01 -33.79 -20.69
C ALA A 138 -10.24 -32.50 -21.00
N GLY A 139 -10.71 -31.73 -21.98
CA GLY A 139 -10.23 -30.39 -22.30
C GLY A 139 -10.30 -29.43 -21.12
N VAL A 140 -11.47 -29.32 -20.49
CA VAL A 140 -11.65 -28.41 -19.34
C VAL A 140 -10.74 -28.79 -18.18
N VAL A 141 -10.62 -30.09 -17.87
CA VAL A 141 -9.74 -30.57 -16.79
C VAL A 141 -8.26 -30.32 -17.12
N GLY A 142 -7.83 -30.59 -18.36
CA GLY A 142 -6.47 -30.31 -18.82
C GLY A 142 -6.12 -28.83 -18.68
N TRP A 143 -7.01 -27.97 -19.17
CA TRP A 143 -6.88 -26.52 -19.04
C TRP A 143 -6.81 -26.08 -17.57
N HIS A 144 -7.75 -26.52 -16.73
CA HIS A 144 -7.82 -26.13 -15.33
C HIS A 144 -6.55 -26.54 -14.56
N LEU A 145 -6.07 -27.77 -14.76
CA LEU A 145 -4.85 -28.27 -14.12
C LEU A 145 -3.60 -27.55 -14.62
N GLY A 146 -3.55 -27.18 -15.90
CA GLY A 146 -2.47 -26.39 -16.47
C GLY A 146 -2.40 -24.99 -15.86
N ILE A 147 -3.53 -24.28 -15.81
CA ILE A 147 -3.64 -22.95 -15.18
C ILE A 147 -3.29 -23.01 -13.69
N PHE A 148 -3.80 -24.02 -12.98
CA PHE A 148 -3.46 -24.25 -11.58
C PHE A 148 -1.94 -24.37 -11.38
N ALA A 149 -1.25 -25.19 -12.19
CA ALA A 149 0.20 -25.33 -12.11
C ALA A 149 0.96 -24.03 -12.40
N LEU A 150 0.49 -23.19 -13.32
CA LEU A 150 1.08 -21.88 -13.60
C LEU A 150 0.93 -20.90 -12.44
N ILE A 151 -0.23 -20.86 -11.78
CA ILE A 151 -0.45 -20.03 -10.58
C ILE A 151 0.52 -20.41 -9.45
N PHE A 152 0.72 -21.72 -9.23
CA PHE A 152 1.69 -22.18 -8.24
C PHE A 152 3.13 -21.93 -8.67
N THR A 153 3.41 -21.98 -9.97
CA THR A 153 4.72 -21.57 -10.52
C THR A 153 5.01 -20.11 -10.20
N ASN A 154 4.04 -19.21 -10.40
CA ASN A 154 4.14 -17.80 -10.01
C ASN A 154 4.42 -17.62 -8.51
N ASN A 155 3.78 -18.41 -7.65
CA ASN A 155 4.05 -18.40 -6.21
C ASN A 155 5.54 -18.69 -5.92
N PHE A 156 6.12 -19.75 -6.49
CA PHE A 156 7.52 -20.08 -6.26
C PHE A 156 8.51 -19.12 -6.94
N LEU A 157 8.16 -18.62 -8.13
CA LEU A 157 8.94 -17.59 -8.81
C LEU A 157 9.02 -16.31 -7.96
N ASN A 158 7.89 -15.83 -7.44
CA ASN A 158 7.83 -14.68 -6.53
C ASN A 158 8.73 -14.86 -5.30
N ILE A 159 8.70 -16.05 -4.71
CA ILE A 159 9.51 -16.40 -3.54
C ILE A 159 11.00 -16.29 -3.84
N ILE A 160 11.44 -16.77 -5.01
CA ILE A 160 12.84 -16.68 -5.44
C ILE A 160 13.21 -15.23 -5.79
N MET A 161 12.37 -14.52 -6.55
CA MET A 161 12.58 -13.11 -6.94
C MET A 161 12.75 -12.19 -5.74
N ASN A 162 11.99 -12.40 -4.66
CA ASN A 162 12.11 -11.63 -3.43
C ASN A 162 13.47 -11.76 -2.73
N ASN A 163 14.25 -12.81 -3.04
CA ASN A 163 15.48 -13.12 -2.33
C ASN A 163 16.72 -13.18 -3.23
N LYS A 164 16.55 -13.16 -4.56
CA LYS A 164 17.65 -13.34 -5.53
C LYS A 164 17.54 -12.30 -6.64
N ASP A 165 18.38 -11.26 -6.53
CA ASP A 165 18.46 -10.16 -7.50
C ASP A 165 18.75 -10.65 -8.93
N SER A 166 19.54 -11.73 -9.08
CA SER A 166 19.83 -12.34 -10.38
C SER A 166 18.67 -13.09 -11.03
N VAL A 167 17.55 -13.27 -10.32
CA VAL A 167 16.27 -13.73 -10.92
C VAL A 167 15.33 -12.55 -11.08
N PHE A 168 15.33 -11.62 -10.11
CA PHE A 168 14.49 -10.42 -10.16
C PHE A 168 14.75 -9.55 -11.38
N TYR A 169 15.99 -9.09 -11.60
CA TYR A 169 16.29 -8.14 -12.69
C TYR A 169 15.98 -8.72 -14.08
N PRO A 170 16.39 -9.96 -14.42
CA PRO A 170 16.04 -10.52 -15.73
C PRO A 170 14.54 -10.64 -15.97
N VAL A 171 13.77 -11.09 -14.98
CA VAL A 171 12.30 -11.22 -15.12
C VAL A 171 11.67 -9.85 -15.36
N ILE A 172 12.07 -8.82 -14.60
CA ILE A 172 11.54 -7.47 -14.79
C ILE A 172 11.94 -6.89 -16.15
N VAL A 173 13.18 -7.08 -16.59
CA VAL A 173 13.64 -6.62 -17.92
C VAL A 173 12.80 -7.26 -19.03
N VAL A 174 12.52 -8.56 -18.93
CA VAL A 174 11.68 -9.27 -19.91
C VAL A 174 10.24 -8.72 -19.89
N LEU A 175 9.62 -8.59 -18.71
CA LEU A 175 8.25 -8.11 -18.60
C LEU A 175 8.08 -6.65 -19.08
N VAL A 176 8.99 -5.77 -18.67
CA VAL A 176 8.99 -4.36 -19.11
C VAL A 176 9.30 -4.27 -20.60
N GLY A 177 10.27 -5.05 -21.10
CA GLY A 177 10.59 -5.12 -22.52
C GLY A 177 9.37 -5.53 -23.34
N LEU A 178 8.69 -6.61 -22.97
CA LEU A 178 7.48 -7.07 -23.65
C LEU A 178 6.35 -6.03 -23.58
N GLY A 179 6.14 -5.40 -22.41
CA GLY A 179 5.15 -4.34 -22.27
C GLY A 179 5.43 -3.11 -23.15
N VAL A 180 6.70 -2.71 -23.26
CA VAL A 180 7.13 -1.60 -24.13
C VAL A 180 6.94 -1.97 -25.60
N LEU A 181 7.39 -3.16 -26.02
CA LEU A 181 7.24 -3.62 -27.40
C LEU A 181 5.77 -3.68 -27.80
N GLN A 182 4.90 -4.12 -26.90
CA GLN A 182 3.47 -4.17 -27.14
C GLN A 182 2.83 -2.78 -27.16
N TYR A 183 3.23 -1.88 -26.26
CA TYR A 183 2.72 -0.50 -26.24
C TYR A 183 3.02 0.26 -27.54
N TYR A 184 4.20 0.05 -28.13
CA TYR A 184 4.57 0.64 -29.43
C TYR A 184 4.05 -0.15 -30.64
N GLY A 185 3.33 -1.25 -30.42
CA GLY A 185 2.77 -2.09 -31.48
C GLY A 185 3.82 -2.89 -32.27
N TRP A 186 5.05 -3.00 -31.78
CA TRP A 186 6.12 -3.75 -32.46
C TRP A 186 6.00 -5.26 -32.24
N PHE A 187 5.44 -5.69 -31.12
CA PHE A 187 5.24 -7.10 -30.81
C PHE A 187 4.06 -7.30 -29.86
N ASP A 188 3.08 -8.11 -30.26
CA ASP A 188 1.96 -8.48 -29.40
C ASP A 188 2.16 -9.90 -28.84
N ILE A 189 2.39 -10.00 -27.53
CA ILE A 189 2.59 -11.29 -26.86
C ILE A 189 1.32 -12.15 -26.83
N THR A 190 0.13 -11.53 -26.86
CA THR A 190 -1.15 -12.24 -26.73
C THR A 190 -1.38 -13.20 -27.88
N LEU A 191 -0.97 -12.81 -29.09
CA LEU A 191 -1.08 -13.61 -30.31
C LEU A 191 -0.33 -14.94 -30.19
N TYR A 192 0.74 -15.00 -29.39
CA TYR A 192 1.51 -16.23 -29.19
C TYR A 192 1.05 -17.00 -27.97
N THR A 193 0.73 -16.30 -26.88
CA THR A 193 0.36 -16.95 -25.63
C THR A 193 -1.04 -17.55 -25.67
N VAL A 194 -1.97 -16.99 -26.45
CA VAL A 194 -3.33 -17.53 -26.56
C VAL A 194 -3.31 -18.99 -27.02
N HIS A 195 -2.48 -19.29 -28.03
CA HIS A 195 -2.31 -20.65 -28.54
C HIS A 195 -1.73 -21.61 -27.49
N LEU A 196 -0.85 -21.12 -26.61
CA LEU A 196 -0.30 -21.93 -25.52
C LEU A 196 -1.39 -22.31 -24.51
N PHE A 197 -2.30 -21.40 -24.20
CA PHE A 197 -3.41 -21.67 -23.27
C PHE A 197 -4.53 -22.50 -23.93
N ASP A 198 -4.85 -22.24 -25.19
CA ASP A 198 -5.79 -23.05 -25.98
C ASP A 198 -5.30 -24.49 -26.11
N ALA A 199 -3.99 -24.69 -26.28
CA ALA A 199 -3.38 -26.01 -26.36
C ALA A 199 -3.62 -26.85 -25.10
N LEU A 200 -3.75 -26.23 -23.92
CA LEU A 200 -4.07 -26.95 -22.67
C LEU A 200 -5.48 -27.56 -22.70
N TYR A 201 -6.41 -26.94 -23.41
CA TYR A 201 -7.77 -27.44 -23.62
C TYR A 201 -7.81 -28.43 -24.79
N ASN A 202 -7.28 -28.05 -25.94
CA ASN A 202 -7.34 -28.86 -27.17
C ASN A 202 -6.55 -30.17 -27.06
N GLN A 203 -5.45 -30.17 -26.31
CA GLN A 203 -4.63 -31.35 -26.03
C GLN A 203 -4.27 -31.39 -24.53
N PRO A 204 -5.13 -32.00 -23.69
CA PRO A 204 -4.96 -32.03 -22.23
C PRO A 204 -3.59 -32.53 -21.74
N ILE A 205 -2.90 -33.34 -22.54
CA ILE A 205 -1.54 -33.82 -22.25
C ILE A 205 -0.52 -32.68 -22.09
N TYR A 206 -0.74 -31.53 -22.75
CA TYR A 206 0.14 -30.37 -22.61
C TYR A 206 0.08 -29.71 -21.23
N ALA A 207 -0.93 -30.02 -20.42
CA ALA A 207 -0.96 -29.63 -19.00
C ALA A 207 0.27 -30.14 -18.24
N LEU A 208 0.91 -31.24 -18.68
CA LEU A 208 2.15 -31.75 -18.08
C LEU A 208 3.32 -30.75 -18.14
N LEU A 209 3.34 -29.84 -19.12
CA LEU A 209 4.42 -28.85 -19.26
C LEU A 209 4.40 -27.81 -18.11
N PRO A 210 3.27 -27.14 -17.81
CA PRO A 210 3.12 -26.35 -16.59
C PRO A 210 3.46 -27.10 -15.30
N TRP A 211 3.10 -28.39 -15.19
CA TRP A 211 3.45 -29.19 -14.02
C TRP A 211 4.96 -29.47 -13.91
N GLY A 212 5.63 -29.74 -15.03
CA GLY A 212 7.09 -29.86 -15.07
C GLY A 212 7.79 -28.59 -14.63
N LEU A 213 7.30 -27.43 -15.10
CA LEU A 213 7.80 -26.12 -14.69
C LEU A 213 7.59 -25.86 -13.19
N LEU A 214 6.42 -26.22 -12.65
CA LEU A 214 6.13 -26.12 -11.21
C LEU A 214 7.10 -26.97 -10.39
N ILE A 215 7.33 -28.23 -10.77
CA ILE A 215 8.26 -29.13 -10.09
C ILE A 215 9.67 -28.55 -10.10
N PHE A 216 10.12 -28.04 -11.25
CA PHE A 216 11.40 -27.35 -11.37
C PHE A 216 11.51 -26.15 -10.42
N MET A 217 10.47 -25.31 -10.35
CA MET A 217 10.46 -24.14 -9.47
C MET A 217 10.45 -24.52 -7.98
N ILE A 218 9.72 -25.56 -7.59
CA ILE A 218 9.74 -26.12 -6.23
C ILE A 218 11.16 -26.59 -5.89
N TYR A 219 11.80 -27.34 -6.79
CA TYR A 219 13.15 -27.85 -6.61
C TYR A 219 14.16 -26.70 -6.48
N ALA A 220 14.10 -25.72 -7.38
CA ALA A 220 14.98 -24.55 -7.38
C ALA A 220 14.83 -23.73 -6.10
N ALA A 221 13.59 -23.47 -5.66
CA ALA A 221 13.31 -22.77 -4.40
C ALA A 221 13.87 -23.56 -3.21
N PHE A 222 13.59 -24.86 -3.12
CA PHE A 222 14.08 -25.69 -2.02
C PHE A 222 15.60 -25.69 -1.89
N HIS A 223 16.32 -25.88 -3.01
CA HIS A 223 17.78 -25.88 -3.03
C HIS A 223 18.36 -24.51 -2.67
N TYR A 224 17.75 -23.45 -3.20
CA TYR A 224 18.15 -22.08 -2.88
C TYR A 224 18.04 -21.80 -1.37
N PHE A 225 16.88 -22.05 -0.75
CA PHE A 225 16.69 -21.76 0.68
C PHE A 225 17.46 -22.69 1.59
N LYS A 226 17.59 -23.97 1.24
CA LYS A 226 18.41 -24.92 2.02
C LYS A 226 19.88 -24.47 2.07
N LYS A 227 20.42 -23.94 0.96
CA LYS A 227 21.78 -23.41 0.87
C LYS A 227 21.96 -22.07 1.61
N HIS A 228 20.93 -21.24 1.76
CA HIS A 228 21.06 -19.89 2.33
C HIS A 228 20.51 -19.75 3.77
N MET A 229 20.10 -20.86 4.40
CA MET A 229 19.60 -20.92 5.77
C MET A 229 20.76 -20.97 6.80
N TYR A 230 21.41 -19.80 7.00
CA TYR A 230 22.44 -19.55 8.02
C TYR A 230 22.13 -18.24 8.78
N LEU A 231 22.47 -18.19 10.08
CA LEU A 231 22.18 -17.05 10.97
C LEU A 231 22.86 -15.75 10.52
N ASP A 232 24.07 -15.86 9.96
CA ASP A 232 24.92 -14.73 9.55
C ASP A 232 24.84 -14.44 8.03
N GLY A 233 24.04 -15.21 7.28
CA GLY A 233 23.89 -15.13 5.83
C GLY A 233 22.57 -14.49 5.37
N GLY A 234 21.81 -15.15 4.49
CA GLY A 234 20.57 -14.63 3.88
C GLY A 234 19.41 -14.26 4.84
N LEU A 235 19.60 -14.44 6.15
CA LEU A 235 18.69 -14.03 7.24
C LEU A 235 19.24 -12.85 8.08
N ALA A 236 20.46 -12.38 7.79
CA ALA A 236 21.04 -11.21 8.40
C ALA A 236 20.42 -9.95 7.77
N THR A 237 19.84 -9.10 8.61
CA THR A 237 19.39 -7.77 8.21
C THR A 237 20.59 -7.02 7.65
N LYS A 238 20.56 -6.64 6.37
CA LYS A 238 21.59 -5.79 5.74
C LYS A 238 21.84 -4.58 6.64
N GLN A 239 23.01 -4.52 7.29
CA GLN A 239 23.40 -3.34 8.06
C GLN A 239 23.86 -2.27 7.08
N SER A 240 23.11 -1.18 6.97
CA SER A 240 23.57 0.02 6.28
C SER A 240 24.47 0.81 7.23
N VAL A 241 25.72 1.05 6.85
CA VAL A 241 26.61 1.99 7.54
C VAL A 241 25.91 3.36 7.57
N ALA A 242 25.62 3.87 8.77
CA ALA A 242 24.97 5.16 8.93
C ALA A 242 25.95 6.28 8.54
N LYS A 243 25.69 6.98 7.43
CA LYS A 243 26.39 8.23 7.10
C LYS A 243 25.85 9.37 7.98
N THR A 244 26.73 10.09 8.65
CA THR A 244 26.38 11.31 9.38
C THR A 244 26.31 12.46 8.39
N GLU A 245 25.10 12.78 7.93
CA GLU A 245 24.84 14.03 7.21
C GLU A 245 24.57 15.15 8.22
N ASP A 246 25.35 16.23 8.15
CA ASP A 246 25.11 17.45 8.91
C ASP A 246 24.36 18.47 8.05
N TYR A 247 23.29 19.05 8.60
CA TYR A 247 22.48 20.08 7.94
C TYR A 247 22.68 21.41 8.65
N ALA A 248 23.94 21.82 8.80
CA ALA A 248 24.33 23.05 9.48
C ALA A 248 23.59 24.28 8.93
N TRP A 249 23.17 24.28 7.66
CA TRP A 249 22.38 25.37 7.07
C TRP A 249 21.03 25.61 7.78
N LEU A 250 20.45 24.63 8.47
CA LEU A 250 19.20 24.79 9.23
C LEU A 250 19.41 25.38 10.62
N SER A 251 20.66 25.39 11.15
CA SER A 251 20.93 25.89 12.51
C SER A 251 20.62 27.39 12.67
N ARG A 252 20.58 28.14 11.55
CA ARG A 252 20.20 29.56 11.50
C ARG A 252 18.78 29.86 12.01
N PHE A 253 17.91 28.84 12.12
CA PHE A 253 16.52 28.98 12.57
C PHE A 253 16.31 28.63 14.06
N GLY A 254 17.38 28.58 14.87
CA GLY A 254 17.30 28.33 16.32
C GLY A 254 16.63 27.00 16.66
N ASN A 255 15.76 26.99 17.68
CA ASN A 255 15.03 25.80 18.13
C ASN A 255 14.20 25.13 17.03
N LEU A 256 13.64 25.93 16.12
CA LEU A 256 12.91 25.42 14.95
C LEU A 256 13.83 24.66 13.99
N GLY A 257 15.03 25.18 13.77
CA GLY A 257 16.07 24.52 12.98
C GLY A 257 16.43 23.14 13.51
N ILE A 258 16.58 23.02 14.83
CA ILE A 258 16.92 21.75 15.50
C ILE A 258 15.84 20.69 15.25
N PHE A 259 14.56 21.05 15.41
CA PHE A 259 13.46 20.12 15.16
C PHE A 259 13.36 19.71 13.69
N LEU A 260 13.46 20.67 12.75
CA LEU A 260 13.46 20.36 11.32
C LEU A 260 14.63 19.45 10.92
N GLN A 261 15.83 19.68 11.47
CA GLN A 261 16.97 18.79 11.24
C GLN A 261 16.69 17.37 11.70
N ASN A 262 16.10 17.22 12.90
CA ASN A 262 15.74 15.91 13.43
C ASN A 262 14.71 15.20 12.55
N ASP A 263 13.70 15.93 12.06
CA ASP A 263 12.71 15.38 11.13
C ASP A 263 13.33 14.93 9.80
N ILE A 264 14.21 15.74 9.20
CA ILE A 264 14.90 15.37 7.95
C ILE A 264 15.81 14.14 8.17
N LYS A 265 16.56 14.11 9.28
CA LYS A 265 17.37 12.95 9.67
C LYS A 265 16.49 11.72 9.88
N LEU A 266 15.34 11.86 10.52
CA LEU A 266 14.37 10.78 10.73
C LEU A 266 13.83 10.25 9.40
N ILE A 267 13.51 11.11 8.44
CA ILE A 267 13.02 10.73 7.11
C ILE A 267 14.10 10.00 6.32
N LYS A 268 15.34 10.50 6.31
CA LYS A 268 16.42 9.90 5.51
C LYS A 268 16.95 8.59 6.09
N ARG A 269 17.09 8.49 7.41
CA ARG A 269 17.70 7.33 8.08
C ARG A 269 16.78 6.13 8.18
N ASN A 270 15.46 6.34 8.30
CA ASN A 270 14.53 5.25 8.59
C ASN A 270 13.73 4.86 7.34
N LYS A 271 13.69 3.55 7.06
CA LYS A 271 13.00 3.02 5.87
C LYS A 271 11.51 3.38 5.86
N ARG A 272 10.86 3.34 7.03
CA ARG A 272 9.42 3.56 7.16
C ARG A 272 9.00 5.01 6.88
N SER A 273 9.65 5.97 7.52
CA SER A 273 9.41 7.40 7.28
C SER A 273 9.72 7.76 5.82
N ARG A 274 10.86 7.28 5.29
CA ARG A 274 11.21 7.45 3.87
C ARG A 274 10.13 6.90 2.93
N THR A 275 9.66 5.67 3.19
CA THR A 275 8.59 5.06 2.39
C THR A 275 7.30 5.87 2.48
N THR A 276 6.97 6.42 3.65
CA THR A 276 5.77 7.26 3.83
C THR A 276 5.86 8.54 3.01
N VAL A 277 7.04 9.19 2.96
CA VAL A 277 7.28 10.36 2.10
C VAL A 277 7.24 9.98 0.61
N ILE A 278 7.75 8.80 0.22
CA ILE A 278 7.63 8.32 -1.16
C ILE A 278 6.15 8.09 -1.53
N VAL A 279 5.37 7.47 -0.64
CA VAL A 279 3.93 7.29 -0.82
C VAL A 279 3.22 8.64 -0.88
N SER A 280 3.70 9.66 -0.16
CA SER A 280 3.13 11.01 -0.23
C SER A 280 3.30 11.64 -1.61
N VAL A 281 4.36 11.30 -2.35
CA VAL A 281 4.56 11.75 -3.74
C VAL A 281 3.53 11.11 -4.68
N LEU A 282 3.05 9.89 -4.40
CA LEU A 282 2.03 9.25 -5.23
C LEU A 282 0.71 10.03 -5.28
N PHE A 283 0.42 10.82 -4.24
CA PHE A 283 -0.76 11.69 -4.22
C PHE A 283 -0.72 12.77 -5.30
N LEU A 284 0.48 13.16 -5.80
CA LEU A 284 0.58 14.08 -6.94
C LEU A 284 -0.10 13.51 -8.18
N PHE A 285 -0.08 12.19 -8.36
CA PHE A 285 -0.71 11.53 -9.51
C PHE A 285 -2.20 11.26 -9.29
N TYR A 286 -2.72 11.48 -8.08
CA TYR A 286 -4.13 11.25 -7.78
C TYR A 286 -5.04 12.19 -8.58
N GLY A 287 -4.58 13.41 -8.87
CA GLY A 287 -5.29 14.37 -9.72
C GLY A 287 -5.52 13.89 -11.15
N LEU A 288 -4.70 12.97 -11.68
CA LEU A 288 -4.89 12.40 -13.02
C LEU A 288 -6.22 11.66 -13.14
N LEU A 289 -6.74 11.11 -12.05
CA LEU A 289 -8.05 10.44 -12.05
C LEU A 289 -9.21 11.42 -12.23
N PHE A 290 -9.03 12.69 -11.84
CA PHE A 290 -10.10 13.69 -11.82
C PHE A 290 -10.00 14.68 -12.99
N PHE A 291 -8.78 15.01 -13.43
CA PHE A 291 -8.56 16.01 -14.47
C PHE A 291 -8.49 15.43 -15.89
N THR A 292 -8.55 14.11 -16.07
CA THR A 292 -8.49 13.45 -17.39
C THR A 292 -9.84 13.25 -18.06
N GLY A 293 -10.96 13.46 -17.35
CA GLY A 293 -12.30 13.17 -17.88
C GLY A 293 -12.58 11.69 -18.13
N SER A 294 -11.79 10.79 -17.55
CA SER A 294 -11.92 9.34 -17.77
C SER A 294 -13.16 8.71 -17.13
N LEU A 295 -13.81 9.40 -16.18
CA LEU A 295 -15.01 8.95 -15.49
C LEU A 295 -15.97 10.13 -15.29
N GLU A 296 -17.19 10.03 -15.82
CA GLU A 296 -18.23 11.07 -15.75
C GLU A 296 -18.53 11.54 -14.30
N VAL A 297 -18.45 10.64 -13.33
CA VAL A 297 -18.67 10.96 -11.90
C VAL A 297 -17.66 11.99 -11.38
N TYR A 298 -16.45 12.02 -11.94
CA TYR A 298 -15.39 12.93 -11.52
C TYR A 298 -15.38 14.27 -12.27
N GLU A 299 -16.29 14.46 -13.22
CA GLU A 299 -16.50 15.76 -13.87
C GLU A 299 -17.20 16.78 -12.95
N ASN A 300 -17.81 16.33 -11.84
CA ASN A 300 -18.44 17.26 -10.91
C ASN A 300 -17.40 18.27 -10.37
N PRO A 301 -17.66 19.59 -10.45
CA PRO A 301 -16.73 20.63 -9.99
C PRO A 301 -16.25 20.47 -8.54
N VAL A 302 -17.06 19.86 -7.67
CA VAL A 302 -16.69 19.59 -6.28
C VAL A 302 -15.54 18.59 -6.17
N TRP A 303 -15.49 17.58 -7.05
CA TRP A 303 -14.43 16.57 -7.06
C TRP A 303 -13.08 17.13 -7.53
N GLN A 304 -13.07 18.23 -8.30
CA GLN A 304 -11.83 18.92 -8.67
C GLN A 304 -11.15 19.56 -7.46
N ILE A 305 -11.91 20.12 -6.51
CA ILE A 305 -11.37 20.61 -5.23
C ILE A 305 -10.83 19.46 -4.38
N PHE A 306 -11.54 18.33 -4.36
CA PHE A 306 -11.04 17.11 -3.70
C PHE A 306 -9.68 16.71 -4.26
N ALA A 307 -9.55 16.65 -5.59
CA ALA A 307 -8.29 16.37 -6.26
C ALA A 307 -7.20 17.37 -5.86
N GLY A 308 -7.50 18.68 -5.88
CA GLY A 308 -6.56 19.72 -5.50
C GLY A 308 -6.02 19.60 -4.07
N ILE A 309 -6.88 19.23 -3.11
CA ILE A 309 -6.51 18.97 -1.72
C ILE A 309 -5.60 17.75 -1.60
N PHE A 310 -5.88 16.67 -2.34
CA PHE A 310 -5.06 15.46 -2.29
C PHE A 310 -3.69 15.68 -2.94
N VAL A 311 -3.67 16.29 -4.13
CA VAL A 311 -2.44 16.56 -4.89
C VAL A 311 -1.47 17.42 -4.08
N SER A 312 -1.95 18.51 -3.47
CA SER A 312 -1.11 19.38 -2.64
C SER A 312 -0.85 18.81 -1.23
N GLY A 313 -1.74 17.97 -0.71
CA GLY A 313 -1.77 17.53 0.68
C GLY A 313 -1.16 16.16 0.97
N GLY A 314 -0.59 15.46 -0.01
CA GLY A 314 -0.11 14.08 0.16
C GLY A 314 0.77 13.87 1.40
N PHE A 315 1.71 14.80 1.65
CA PHE A 315 2.58 14.75 2.84
C PHE A 315 1.81 14.98 4.14
N LEU A 316 0.86 15.92 4.11
CA LEU A 316 -0.02 16.27 5.23
C LEU A 316 -0.93 15.09 5.63
N PHE A 317 -1.46 14.36 4.65
CA PHE A 317 -2.33 13.19 4.87
C PHE A 317 -1.57 11.93 5.30
N THR A 318 -0.32 11.79 4.89
CA THR A 318 0.48 10.60 5.24
C THR A 318 1.38 10.87 6.44
N PHE A 319 2.48 11.60 6.26
CA PHE A 319 3.46 11.84 7.31
C PHE A 319 2.91 12.77 8.41
N GLY A 320 2.26 13.88 8.04
CA GLY A 320 1.75 14.87 8.99
C GLY A 320 0.78 14.29 10.01
N GLN A 321 -0.11 13.39 9.57
CA GLN A 321 -1.13 12.75 10.42
C GLN A 321 -0.54 12.00 11.61
N TYR A 322 0.69 11.48 11.52
CA TYR A 322 1.30 10.70 12.58
C TYR A 322 2.26 11.50 13.47
N VAL A 323 2.25 12.83 13.41
CA VAL A 323 2.94 13.67 14.41
C VAL A 323 2.11 13.66 15.70
N PRO A 324 2.63 13.32 16.90
CA PRO A 324 4.05 13.19 17.27
C PRO A 324 4.60 11.75 17.30
N SER A 325 3.86 10.75 16.82
CA SER A 325 4.23 9.33 16.88
C SER A 325 5.54 9.00 16.17
N TRP A 326 5.94 9.75 15.15
CA TRP A 326 7.28 9.65 14.56
C TRP A 326 8.39 9.86 15.59
N ASP A 327 8.20 10.75 16.55
CA ASP A 327 9.16 11.10 17.60
C ASP A 327 9.09 10.16 18.81
N SER A 328 8.25 9.11 18.76
CA SER A 328 7.88 8.26 19.90
C SER A 328 9.06 7.69 20.71
N SER A 329 10.15 7.32 20.05
CA SER A 329 11.34 6.72 20.68
C SER A 329 12.11 7.68 21.59
N TYR A 330 12.16 8.97 21.24
CA TYR A 330 12.84 10.02 22.02
C TYR A 330 11.86 11.04 22.62
N TYR A 331 10.56 10.84 22.45
CA TYR A 331 9.52 11.70 23.02
C TYR A 331 9.68 11.89 24.53
N PRO A 332 10.00 10.87 25.35
CA PRO A 332 10.24 11.07 26.78
C PRO A 332 11.40 12.03 27.09
N LEU A 333 12.49 11.95 26.33
CA LEU A 333 13.64 12.83 26.48
C LEU A 333 13.25 14.27 26.09
N MET A 334 12.60 14.44 24.94
CA MET A 334 12.14 15.76 24.48
C MET A 334 11.22 16.43 25.52
N MET A 335 10.36 15.64 26.19
CA MET A 335 9.40 16.13 27.17
C MET A 335 9.98 16.42 28.56
N SER A 336 11.24 16.05 28.81
CA SER A 336 12.01 16.43 30.01
C SER A 336 12.92 17.64 29.79
N GLN A 337 13.18 18.01 28.53
CA GLN A 337 13.94 19.22 28.21
C GLN A 337 13.08 20.48 28.42
N ASN A 338 13.76 21.62 28.61
CA ASN A 338 13.12 22.93 28.69
C ASN A 338 12.74 23.45 27.30
N ILE A 339 11.83 22.74 26.60
CA ILE A 339 11.36 23.12 25.26
C ILE A 339 9.87 23.41 25.31
N GLN A 340 9.45 24.51 24.69
CA GLN A 340 8.04 24.87 24.63
C GLN A 340 7.32 24.03 23.57
N TYR A 341 6.14 23.48 23.93
CA TYR A 341 5.30 22.77 22.96
C TYR A 341 4.95 23.63 21.73
N LYS A 342 4.84 24.96 21.91
CA LYS A 342 4.62 25.89 20.80
C LYS A 342 5.72 25.81 19.74
N GLU A 343 6.99 25.70 20.15
CA GLU A 343 8.14 25.60 19.23
C GLU A 343 8.13 24.26 18.48
N TYR A 344 7.87 23.17 19.21
CA TYR A 344 7.72 21.84 18.61
C TYR A 344 6.60 21.82 17.56
N LEU A 345 5.40 22.29 17.91
CA LEU A 345 4.25 22.36 17.00
C LEU A 345 4.53 23.27 15.80
N ASN A 346 5.23 24.38 16.01
CA ASN A 346 5.61 25.30 14.94
C ASN A 346 6.53 24.59 13.94
N SER A 347 7.55 23.86 14.40
CA SER A 347 8.42 23.10 13.51
C SER A 347 7.65 22.10 12.65
N LYS A 348 6.75 21.32 13.26
CA LYS A 348 5.96 20.31 12.54
C LYS A 348 5.00 20.95 11.53
N TRP A 349 4.43 22.10 11.87
CA TRP A 349 3.60 22.87 10.95
C TRP A 349 4.38 23.42 9.76
N TYR A 350 5.56 24.00 9.98
CA TYR A 350 6.44 24.47 8.89
C TYR A 350 6.85 23.33 7.97
N LEU A 351 7.15 22.16 8.53
CA LEU A 351 7.48 20.98 7.76
C LEU A 351 6.33 20.56 6.82
N VAL A 352 5.08 20.60 7.32
CA VAL A 352 3.89 20.36 6.49
C VAL A 352 3.71 21.44 5.42
N ILE A 353 3.94 22.71 5.74
CA ILE A 353 3.84 23.81 4.76
C ILE A 353 4.87 23.68 3.66
N ILE A 354 6.14 23.45 4.00
CA ILE A 354 7.21 23.30 3.02
C ILE A 354 6.88 22.14 2.08
N ALA A 355 6.43 21.01 2.61
CA ALA A 355 6.04 19.87 1.79
C ALA A 355 4.82 20.16 0.89
N THR A 356 3.83 20.91 1.39
CA THR A 356 2.64 21.32 0.62
C THR A 356 3.04 22.28 -0.51
N LEU A 357 3.91 23.26 -0.24
CA LEU A 357 4.43 24.18 -1.24
C LEU A 357 5.22 23.45 -2.33
N LEU A 358 6.13 22.55 -1.95
CA LEU A 358 6.87 21.73 -2.91
C LEU A 358 5.93 20.88 -3.78
N SER A 359 4.94 20.24 -3.17
CA SER A 359 3.95 19.43 -3.90
C SER A 359 3.15 20.29 -4.89
N THR A 360 2.77 21.49 -4.48
CA THR A 360 2.04 22.45 -5.33
C THR A 360 2.89 22.95 -6.50
N LEU A 361 4.18 23.21 -6.28
CA LEU A 361 5.12 23.59 -7.35
C LEU A 361 5.32 22.44 -8.34
N VAL A 362 5.55 21.22 -7.84
CA VAL A 362 5.71 20.03 -8.71
C VAL A 362 4.44 19.75 -9.50
N SER A 363 3.26 20.00 -8.91
CA SER A 363 1.96 19.83 -9.58
C SER A 363 1.67 20.84 -10.71
N ALA A 364 2.59 21.76 -11.02
CA ALA A 364 2.43 22.72 -12.12
C ALA A 364 2.21 22.04 -13.49
N PHE A 365 2.62 20.78 -13.68
CA PHE A 365 2.33 20.03 -14.90
C PHE A 365 0.82 19.85 -15.15
N TYR A 366 -0.05 20.00 -14.12
CA TYR A 366 -1.50 19.95 -14.31
C TYR A 366 -2.07 21.12 -15.12
N LEU A 367 -1.28 22.18 -15.35
CA LEU A 367 -1.63 23.23 -16.31
C LEU A 367 -1.91 22.69 -17.71
N TYR A 368 -1.33 21.53 -18.07
CA TYR A 368 -1.62 20.83 -19.32
C TYR A 368 -3.11 20.47 -19.47
N PHE A 369 -3.80 20.16 -18.37
CA PHE A 369 -5.24 19.81 -18.36
C PHE A 369 -6.14 21.04 -18.26
N GLY A 370 -5.58 22.25 -18.22
CA GLY A 370 -6.31 23.51 -18.15
C GLY A 370 -6.02 24.32 -16.88
N TRP A 371 -6.32 25.61 -16.95
CA TRP A 371 -6.10 26.56 -15.86
C TRP A 371 -6.96 26.23 -14.62
N GLU A 372 -8.19 25.75 -14.81
CA GLU A 372 -9.10 25.39 -13.73
C GLU A 372 -8.57 24.23 -12.87
N ALA A 373 -7.92 23.23 -13.51
CA ALA A 373 -7.31 22.11 -12.81
C ALA A 373 -6.19 22.59 -11.87
N TYR A 374 -5.30 23.46 -12.35
CA TYR A 374 -4.24 24.01 -11.52
C TYR A 374 -4.77 24.98 -10.45
N LEU A 375 -5.80 25.76 -10.77
CA LEU A 375 -6.45 26.65 -9.81
C LEU A 375 -7.09 25.87 -8.65
N ALA A 376 -7.73 24.73 -8.92
CA ALA A 376 -8.24 23.84 -7.89
C ALA A 376 -7.11 23.33 -6.96
N ILE A 377 -5.93 23.02 -7.53
CA ILE A 377 -4.75 22.61 -6.74
C ILE A 377 -4.21 23.77 -5.88
N LEU A 378 -4.11 24.98 -6.43
CA LEU A 378 -3.67 26.17 -5.69
C LEU A 378 -4.59 26.47 -4.50
N VAL A 379 -5.90 26.45 -4.74
CA VAL A 379 -6.92 26.69 -3.71
C VAL A 379 -6.88 25.58 -2.64
N GLY A 380 -6.76 24.32 -3.07
CA GLY A 380 -6.56 23.18 -2.17
C GLY A 380 -5.28 23.29 -1.34
N ALA A 381 -4.20 23.80 -1.92
CA ALA A 381 -2.93 24.02 -1.22
C ALA A 381 -3.05 25.11 -0.15
N ILE A 382 -3.71 26.23 -0.46
CA ILE A 382 -3.98 27.31 0.50
C ILE A 382 -4.82 26.78 1.67
N TYR A 383 -5.86 26.01 1.38
CA TYR A 383 -6.67 25.35 2.40
C TYR A 383 -5.86 24.35 3.24
N ASN A 384 -4.98 23.59 2.60
CA ASN A 384 -4.12 22.63 3.29
C ASN A 384 -3.15 23.30 4.27
N MET A 385 -2.52 24.38 3.84
CA MET A 385 -1.62 25.17 4.68
C MET A 385 -2.35 25.87 5.82
N GLY A 386 -3.55 26.40 5.56
CA GLY A 386 -4.30 27.23 6.48
C GLY A 386 -5.25 26.51 7.43
N VAL A 387 -5.86 25.38 7.05
CA VAL A 387 -6.86 24.69 7.89
C VAL A 387 -6.43 23.26 8.17
N ASN A 388 -6.14 22.47 7.13
CA ASN A 388 -5.85 21.05 7.32
C ASN A 388 -4.56 20.81 8.10
N SER A 389 -3.58 21.70 8.01
CA SER A 389 -2.33 21.61 8.78
C SER A 389 -2.61 21.63 10.29
N TYR A 390 -3.58 22.44 10.73
CA TYR A 390 -3.99 22.51 12.12
C TYR A 390 -4.84 21.31 12.55
N LEU A 391 -5.79 20.88 11.70
CA LEU A 391 -6.61 19.70 11.98
C LEU A 391 -5.76 18.43 12.13
N VAL A 392 -4.69 18.31 11.33
CA VAL A 392 -3.72 17.22 11.42
C VAL A 392 -2.97 17.24 12.74
N LEU A 393 -2.41 18.39 13.12
CA LEU A 393 -1.69 18.51 14.39
C LEU A 393 -2.64 18.29 15.58
N TRP A 394 -3.87 18.78 15.50
CA TRP A 394 -4.88 18.52 16.52
C TRP A 394 -5.21 17.02 16.63
N GLY A 395 -5.44 16.34 15.51
CA GLY A 395 -5.64 14.89 15.48
C GLY A 395 -4.45 14.14 16.10
N GLY A 396 -3.25 14.58 15.78
CA GLY A 396 -1.99 14.09 16.31
C GLY A 396 -1.92 14.02 17.84
N ALA A 397 -2.50 14.99 18.53
CA ALA A 397 -2.55 15.03 20.00
C ALA A 397 -3.24 13.80 20.63
N TYR A 398 -4.12 13.14 19.88
CA TYR A 398 -4.87 11.98 20.35
C TYR A 398 -4.24 10.64 19.92
N ILE A 399 -3.27 10.65 19.01
CA ILE A 399 -2.59 9.43 18.56
C ILE A 399 -1.57 9.01 19.63
N LYS A 400 -1.72 7.78 20.12
CA LYS A 400 -0.94 7.22 21.24
C LYS A 400 -0.24 5.93 20.85
N THR A 401 0.04 5.77 19.57
CA THR A 401 0.61 4.54 19.01
C THR A 401 2.06 4.81 18.65
N PRO A 402 3.04 4.17 19.33
CA PRO A 402 4.44 4.35 18.96
C PRO A 402 4.70 3.77 17.57
N ILE A 403 5.62 4.40 16.84
CA ILE A 403 6.03 3.98 15.50
C ILE A 403 7.39 3.29 15.61
N ASP A 404 7.42 2.00 15.26
CA ASP A 404 8.70 1.31 15.02
C ASP A 404 9.27 1.79 13.67
N LEU A 405 10.40 2.49 13.76
CA LEU A 405 11.12 3.07 12.62
C LEU A 405 11.93 2.01 11.83
N THR A 406 12.25 0.86 12.46
CA THR A 406 13.11 -0.19 11.91
C THR A 406 12.34 -1.28 11.16
N SER A 407 11.05 -1.42 11.45
CA SER A 407 10.19 -2.46 10.87
C SER A 407 9.30 -1.93 9.76
N ASN A 408 9.43 -2.52 8.56
CA ASN A 408 8.47 -2.37 7.46
C ASN A 408 7.30 -3.36 7.56
N LYS A 409 7.15 -4.09 8.68
CA LYS A 409 6.10 -5.12 8.80
C LYS A 409 4.69 -4.54 8.62
N ASN A 410 4.52 -3.23 8.72
CA ASN A 410 3.22 -2.57 8.82
C ASN A 410 3.11 -1.30 7.96
N ALA A 411 3.55 -1.34 6.70
CA ALA A 411 3.44 -0.20 5.76
C ALA A 411 1.99 0.25 5.48
N PHE A 412 1.00 -0.60 5.78
CA PHE A 412 -0.44 -0.35 5.61
C PHE A 412 -1.28 -0.45 6.90
N GLY A 413 -0.67 -0.39 8.07
CA GLY A 413 -1.45 -0.47 9.31
C GLY A 413 -0.63 -1.01 10.45
N ASP A 414 0.20 -0.14 11.01
CA ASP A 414 0.73 -0.42 12.33
C ASP A 414 -0.32 0.06 13.31
N LYS A 415 -1.04 -0.88 13.93
CA LYS A 415 -1.83 -0.69 15.15
C LYS A 415 -2.47 0.70 15.19
N GLN A 416 -3.22 1.08 14.15
CA GLN A 416 -4.05 2.28 14.26
C GLN A 416 -4.98 1.96 15.42
N ALA A 417 -4.64 2.48 16.59
CA ALA A 417 -5.59 2.69 17.65
C ALA A 417 -6.67 3.50 16.97
N PHE A 418 -7.75 2.82 16.61
CA PHE A 418 -8.92 3.42 16.02
C PHE A 418 -9.40 4.43 17.04
N ASN A 419 -8.91 5.66 16.90
CA ASN A 419 -9.18 6.70 17.84
C ASN A 419 -10.35 7.47 17.25
N THR A 420 -11.51 7.27 17.84
CA THR A 420 -12.75 7.91 17.40
C THR A 420 -12.59 9.42 17.24
N LYS A 421 -11.74 10.07 18.06
CA LYS A 421 -11.45 11.50 17.94
C LYS A 421 -10.63 11.83 16.68
N THR A 422 -9.67 11.00 16.30
CA THR A 422 -8.89 11.22 15.08
C THR A 422 -9.71 10.93 13.82
N LEU A 423 -10.58 9.91 13.89
CA LEU A 423 -11.53 9.63 12.81
C LEU A 423 -12.51 10.80 12.63
N LEU A 424 -13.08 11.30 13.73
CA LEU A 424 -14.00 12.43 13.70
C LEU A 424 -13.32 13.70 13.17
N LEU A 425 -12.03 13.91 13.46
CA LEU A 425 -11.24 15.01 12.89
C LEU A 425 -10.82 14.81 11.43
N THR A 426 -10.93 13.59 10.90
CA THR A 426 -10.67 13.31 9.47
C THR A 426 -11.85 13.77 8.60
N VAL A 427 -13.07 13.69 9.12
CA VAL A 427 -14.29 14.14 8.41
C VAL A 427 -14.22 15.62 8.00
N PRO A 428 -14.00 16.60 8.90
CA PRO A 428 -13.92 18.01 8.50
C PRO A 428 -12.69 18.30 7.63
N LYS A 429 -11.61 17.55 7.79
CA LYS A 429 -10.40 17.70 6.96
C LYS A 429 -10.67 17.45 5.47
N LEU A 430 -11.59 16.52 5.17
CA LEU A 430 -11.92 16.11 3.80
C LEU A 430 -13.21 16.76 3.29
N LEU A 431 -14.27 16.78 4.10
CA LEU A 431 -15.59 17.23 3.67
C LEU A 431 -15.79 18.75 3.75
N LEU A 432 -15.23 19.41 4.76
CA LEU A 432 -15.44 20.85 4.94
C LEU A 432 -15.07 21.68 3.71
N PRO A 433 -13.90 21.50 3.05
CA PRO A 433 -13.58 22.31 1.88
C PRO A 433 -14.49 22.00 0.68
N LEU A 434 -14.99 20.76 0.55
CA LEU A 434 -15.95 20.40 -0.48
C LEU A 434 -17.29 21.09 -0.26
N VAL A 435 -17.76 21.12 0.99
CA VAL A 435 -18.99 21.83 1.37
C VAL A 435 -18.84 23.33 1.15
N VAL A 436 -17.72 23.93 1.57
CA VAL A 436 -17.44 25.36 1.36
C VAL A 436 -17.41 25.71 -0.12
N TYR A 437 -16.77 24.89 -0.95
CA TYR A 437 -16.77 25.07 -2.40
C TYR A 437 -18.17 24.92 -3.00
N ALA A 438 -18.89 23.85 -2.64
CA ALA A 438 -20.23 23.55 -3.15
C ALA A 438 -21.20 24.69 -2.84
N LEU A 439 -21.14 25.27 -1.63
CA LEU A 439 -21.96 26.42 -1.26
C LEU A 439 -21.67 27.63 -2.16
N GLY A 440 -20.41 28.00 -2.36
CA GLY A 440 -20.08 29.12 -3.24
C GLY A 440 -20.40 28.86 -4.72
N HIS A 441 -20.14 27.64 -5.18
CA HIS A 441 -20.33 27.22 -6.57
C HIS A 441 -21.82 27.17 -6.95
N TYR A 442 -22.64 26.45 -6.19
CA TYR A 442 -24.06 26.24 -6.52
C TYR A 442 -24.95 27.44 -6.16
N LEU A 443 -24.58 28.26 -5.17
CA LEU A 443 -25.39 29.44 -4.81
C LEU A 443 -25.06 30.67 -5.66
N VAL A 444 -23.83 30.78 -6.18
CA VAL A 444 -23.38 31.98 -6.90
C VAL A 444 -22.71 31.63 -8.22
N ASN A 445 -21.47 31.14 -8.21
CA ASN A 445 -20.71 30.72 -9.40
C ASN A 445 -19.40 29.99 -9.01
N PRO A 446 -18.71 29.33 -9.96
CA PRO A 446 -17.47 28.60 -9.67
C PRO A 446 -16.37 29.47 -9.04
N THR A 447 -16.20 30.71 -9.51
CA THR A 447 -15.19 31.64 -9.01
C THR A 447 -15.37 31.96 -7.53
N VAL A 448 -16.62 32.16 -7.09
CA VAL A 448 -16.96 32.37 -5.68
C VAL A 448 -16.69 31.11 -4.87
N GLY A 449 -16.99 29.92 -5.41
CA GLY A 449 -16.61 28.64 -4.79
C GLY A 449 -15.11 28.55 -4.49
N TYR A 450 -14.26 28.82 -5.49
CA TYR A 450 -12.81 28.84 -5.31
C TYR A 450 -12.35 29.91 -4.32
N ALA A 451 -12.91 31.12 -4.41
CA ALA A 451 -12.59 32.23 -3.53
C ALA A 451 -12.93 31.90 -2.07
N MET A 452 -14.09 31.28 -1.79
CA MET A 452 -14.49 30.90 -0.44
C MET A 452 -13.52 29.90 0.19
N VAL A 453 -13.08 28.89 -0.56
CA VAL A 453 -12.10 27.92 -0.06
C VAL A 453 -10.75 28.60 0.18
N ALA A 454 -10.26 29.42 -0.76
CA ALA A 454 -9.01 30.16 -0.59
C ALA A 454 -9.05 31.09 0.62
N LEU A 455 -10.14 31.86 0.79
CA LEU A 455 -10.36 32.74 1.93
C LEU A 455 -10.37 31.97 3.24
N SER A 456 -11.02 30.80 3.30
CA SER A 456 -11.03 29.96 4.51
C SER A 456 -9.61 29.51 4.90
N GLY A 457 -8.75 29.18 3.93
CA GLY A 457 -7.34 28.89 4.17
C GLY A 457 -6.56 30.11 4.66
N ILE A 458 -6.74 31.27 4.03
CA ILE A 458 -6.08 32.52 4.42
C ILE A 458 -6.49 32.94 5.83
N ILE A 459 -7.79 32.87 6.16
CA ILE A 459 -8.31 33.11 7.51
C ILE A 459 -7.67 32.15 8.50
N GLY A 460 -7.59 30.86 8.17
CA GLY A 460 -6.90 29.87 8.98
C GLY A 460 -5.46 30.32 9.30
N PHE A 461 -4.71 30.72 8.28
CA PHE A 461 -3.34 31.21 8.44
C PHE A 461 -3.25 32.47 9.32
N ALA A 462 -4.17 33.43 9.14
CA ALA A 462 -4.24 34.65 9.95
C ALA A 462 -4.50 34.36 11.44
N PHE A 463 -5.31 33.35 11.75
CA PHE A 463 -5.64 32.94 13.12
C PHE A 463 -4.69 31.88 13.71
N LYS A 464 -3.51 31.66 13.11
CA LYS A 464 -2.52 30.66 13.53
C LYS A 464 -2.28 30.64 15.03
N ASP A 465 -1.92 31.76 15.64
CA ASP A 465 -1.57 31.82 17.07
C ASP A 465 -2.75 31.45 17.97
N ALA A 466 -3.98 31.84 17.61
CA ALA A 466 -5.16 31.51 18.37
C ALA A 466 -5.46 29.99 18.32
N VAL A 467 -5.34 29.39 17.15
CA VAL A 467 -5.52 27.94 16.96
C VAL A 467 -4.41 27.17 17.67
N PHE A 468 -3.15 27.60 17.55
CA PHE A 468 -2.00 26.99 18.21
C PHE A 468 -2.13 26.98 19.72
N ARG A 469 -2.60 28.07 20.34
CA ARG A 469 -2.85 28.10 21.79
C ARG A 469 -3.87 27.04 22.23
N LYS A 470 -4.89 26.77 21.41
CA LYS A 470 -5.87 25.69 21.69
C LYS A 470 -5.23 24.31 21.55
N ILE A 471 -4.51 24.07 20.45
CA ILE A 471 -3.83 22.79 20.20
C ILE A 471 -2.79 22.51 21.29
N GLU A 472 -1.99 23.51 21.68
CA GLU A 472 -0.98 23.38 22.74
C GLU A 472 -1.58 22.95 24.07
N LYS A 473 -2.73 23.51 24.47
CA LYS A 473 -3.46 23.10 25.69
C LYS A 473 -3.84 21.61 25.63
N ILE A 474 -4.24 21.12 24.46
CA ILE A 474 -4.61 19.71 24.27
C ILE A 474 -3.39 18.81 24.35
N TYR A 475 -2.27 19.18 23.71
CA TYR A 475 -1.00 18.45 23.82
C TYR A 475 -0.50 18.39 25.26
N LYS A 476 -0.59 19.49 26.02
CA LYS A 476 -0.26 19.51 27.45
C LYS A 476 -1.16 18.57 28.26
N LYS A 477 -2.48 18.57 27.99
CA LYS A 477 -3.45 17.69 28.65
C LYS A 477 -3.21 16.21 28.35
N GLU A 478 -2.87 15.86 27.12
CA GLU A 478 -2.64 14.47 26.71
C GLU A 478 -1.19 14.00 26.97
N LYS A 479 -0.26 14.90 27.30
CA LYS A 479 1.19 14.65 27.50
C LYS A 479 1.48 13.34 28.23
N TYR A 480 0.93 13.16 29.43
CA TYR A 480 1.23 11.99 30.27
C TYR A 480 0.68 10.68 29.71
N LYS A 481 -0.50 10.73 29.07
CA LYS A 481 -1.08 9.55 28.40
C LYS A 481 -0.24 9.15 27.20
N THR A 482 0.24 10.12 26.44
CA THR A 482 1.14 9.88 25.29
C THR A 482 2.49 9.32 25.74
N LEU A 483 3.08 9.86 26.82
CA LEU A 483 4.33 9.33 27.39
C LEU A 483 4.19 7.90 27.87
N LEU A 484 3.09 7.57 28.57
CA LEU A 484 2.83 6.21 29.02
C LEU A 484 2.67 5.25 27.84
N ALA A 485 1.95 5.66 26.80
CA ALA A 485 1.72 4.83 25.63
C ALA A 485 3.00 4.60 24.81
N TYR A 486 3.88 5.59 24.69
CA TYR A 486 5.16 5.44 23.97
C TYR A 486 6.21 4.63 24.75
N LYS A 487 6.07 4.48 26.07
CA LYS A 487 6.93 3.60 26.89
C LYS A 487 6.55 2.12 26.78
N GLN A 488 5.32 1.79 26.40
CA GLN A 488 4.88 0.41 26.22
C GLN A 488 5.53 -0.19 24.97
N LYS A 489 6.73 -0.76 25.14
CA LYS A 489 7.36 -1.60 24.11
C LYS A 489 6.45 -2.79 23.84
N THR A 490 5.82 -2.81 22.67
CA THR A 490 5.09 -3.98 22.16
C THR A 490 6.01 -5.06 21.65
#